data_AF-A0A661DSY0-F1
#
_entry.id   AF-A0A661DSY0-F1
#
_cell.length_a   1.000
_cell.length_b   1.000
_cell.length_c   1.000
_cell.angle_alpha   90.00
_cell.angle_beta   90.00
_cell.angle_gamma   90.00
#
_symmetry.space_group_name_H-M   'P 1'
#
loop_
_entity.id
_entity.type
_entity.pdbx_description
1 polymer ?
#
loop_
_entity_poly.entity_id
_entity_poly.type
_entity_poly.pdbx_seq_one_letter_code
_entity_poly.pdbx_strand_id
1 'polypeptide(L)' 'MSDNDSTRFVSRLTKDALALVLAGGRGSRLKQLTDWRAKPAVAFGGKFRIIDFPLSNCV' A
#
# COMPACT_ATOMS: atom_id res chain seq x y z
N MET A 1 13.99 -13.03 -30.06
CA MET A 1 14.55 -13.78 -28.90
C MET A 1 14.76 -12.91 -27.66
N SER A 2 14.28 -11.66 -27.63
CA SER A 2 14.60 -10.65 -26.59
C SER A 2 13.53 -10.49 -25.50
N ASP A 3 12.26 -10.72 -25.80
CA ASP A 3 11.17 -10.36 -24.87
C ASP A 3 11.09 -11.25 -23.63
N ASN A 4 11.46 -12.53 -23.79
CA ASN A 4 11.38 -13.52 -22.70
C ASN A 4 12.40 -13.27 -21.58
N ASP A 5 13.52 -12.61 -21.91
CA ASP A 5 14.56 -12.29 -20.93
C ASP A 5 14.18 -11.05 -20.10
N SER A 6 13.58 -10.05 -20.76
CA SER A 6 13.01 -8.86 -20.10
C SER A 6 11.90 -9.20 -19.11
N THR A 7 10.97 -10.11 -19.47
CA THR A 7 9.90 -10.55 -18.55
C THR A 7 10.46 -11.25 -17.31
N ARG A 8 11.49 -12.10 -17.49
CA ARG A 8 12.17 -12.76 -16.36
C ARG A 8 12.89 -11.77 -15.45
N PHE A 9 13.50 -10.74 -16.02
CA PHE A 9 14.15 -9.68 -15.26
C PHE A 9 13.16 -8.94 -14.36
N VAL A 10 12.01 -8.51 -14.90
CA VAL A 10 10.97 -7.80 -14.13
C VAL A 10 10.44 -8.67 -12.99
N SER A 11 10.20 -9.97 -13.24
CA SER A 11 9.73 -10.90 -12.20
C SER A 11 10.75 -11.10 -11.06
N ARG A 12 12.05 -11.08 -11.34
CA ARG A 12 13.08 -11.16 -10.29
C ARG A 12 13.13 -9.87 -9.49
N LEU A 13 13.10 -8.73 -10.17
CA LEU A 13 13.12 -7.41 -9.52
C LEU A 13 11.95 -7.25 -8.53
N THR A 14 10.74 -7.67 -8.91
CA THR A 14 9.57 -7.59 -8.02
C THR A 14 9.62 -8.61 -6.88
N LYS A 15 10.20 -9.80 -7.08
CA LYS A 15 10.39 -10.81 -6.02
C LYS A 15 11.41 -10.38 -4.96
N ASP A 16 12.47 -9.71 -5.37
CA ASP A 16 13.56 -9.30 -4.48
C ASP A 16 13.32 -7.91 -3.85
N ALA A 17 12.24 -7.21 -4.25
CA ALA A 17 11.89 -5.90 -3.73
C ALA A 17 11.18 -5.97 -2.38
N LEU A 18 11.58 -5.09 -1.46
CA LEU A 18 10.91 -4.87 -0.17
C LEU A 18 9.97 -3.67 -0.25
N ALA A 19 8.68 -3.88 0.04
CA ALA A 19 7.73 -2.80 0.22
C ALA A 19 7.70 -2.33 1.69
N LEU A 20 8.07 -1.07 1.94
CA LEU A 20 7.97 -0.43 3.26
C LEU A 20 6.84 0.61 3.26
N VAL A 21 5.70 0.28 3.88
CA VAL A 21 4.54 1.18 3.97
C VAL A 21 4.63 2.04 5.24
N LEU A 22 4.85 3.35 5.07
CA LEU A 22 4.88 4.32 6.18
C LEU A 22 3.46 4.69 6.61
N ALA A 23 2.80 3.80 7.34
CA ALA A 23 1.42 3.94 7.81
C ALA A 23 1.25 4.85 9.05
N GLY A 24 2.23 5.72 9.33
CA GLY A 24 2.29 6.54 10.55
C GLY A 24 1.77 7.98 10.36
N GLY A 25 1.20 8.53 11.43
CA GLY A 25 0.80 9.95 11.53
C GLY A 25 -0.59 10.15 12.11
N ARG A 26 -0.76 11.20 12.93
CA ARG A 26 -2.00 11.50 13.67
C ARG A 26 -3.21 11.78 12.78
N GLY A 27 -3.00 12.13 11.51
CA GLY A 27 -4.11 12.45 10.61
C GLY A 27 -4.96 13.64 11.06
N SER A 28 -4.39 14.63 11.75
CA SER A 28 -5.10 15.75 12.41
C SER A 28 -6.10 16.52 11.53
N ARG A 29 -5.93 16.49 10.21
CA ARG A 29 -6.85 17.08 9.23
C ARG A 29 -8.17 16.31 9.08
N LEU A 30 -8.22 15.05 9.50
CA LEU A 30 -9.43 14.19 9.50
C LEU A 30 -10.22 14.27 10.81
N LYS A 31 -9.77 15.08 11.78
CA LYS A 31 -10.49 15.36 13.02
C LYS A 31 -10.90 14.05 13.74
N GLN A 32 -12.18 13.91 14.10
CA GLN A 32 -12.69 12.82 14.92
C GLN A 32 -12.52 11.43 14.29
N LEU A 33 -12.37 11.36 12.97
CA LEU A 33 -12.14 10.09 12.27
C LEU A 33 -10.81 9.42 12.64
N THR A 34 -9.87 10.18 13.23
CA THR A 34 -8.54 9.70 13.63
C THR A 34 -8.29 9.80 15.14
N ASP A 35 -9.33 10.01 15.95
CA ASP A 35 -9.16 10.18 17.41
C ASP A 35 -8.67 8.91 18.10
N TRP A 36 -9.13 7.75 17.64
CA TRP A 36 -8.78 6.44 18.22
C TRP A 36 -8.13 5.47 17.23
N ARG A 37 -7.99 5.88 15.97
CA ARG A 37 -7.39 5.06 14.90
C ARG A 37 -6.40 5.88 14.09
N ALA A 38 -5.34 5.23 13.60
CA ALA A 38 -4.41 5.87 12.67
C ALA A 38 -5.11 6.20 11.35
N LYS A 39 -4.63 7.22 10.63
CA LYS A 39 -5.14 7.62 9.30
C LYS A 39 -5.31 6.43 8.33
N PRO A 40 -4.38 5.47 8.24
CA PRO A 40 -4.54 4.35 7.30
C PRO A 40 -5.66 3.36 7.67
N ALA A 41 -6.10 3.35 8.93
CA ALA A 41 -7.19 2.50 9.41
C ALA A 41 -8.58 3.13 9.24
N VAL A 42 -8.66 4.34 8.68
CA VAL A 42 -9.92 5.01 8.35
C VAL A 42 -10.64 4.23 7.24
N ALA A 43 -11.93 4.01 7.42
CA ALA A 43 -12.76 3.32 6.44
C ALA A 43 -12.90 4.14 5.14
N PHE A 44 -12.89 3.47 4.00
CA PHE A 44 -13.01 4.06 2.68
C PHE A 44 -13.79 3.12 1.76
N GLY A 45 -14.69 3.66 0.92
CA GLY A 45 -15.41 2.85 -0.07
C GLY A 45 -16.28 1.72 0.51
N GLY A 46 -16.88 1.93 1.69
CA GLY A 46 -17.76 0.97 2.35
C GLY A 46 -17.03 -0.11 3.14
N LYS A 47 -16.32 -1.02 2.45
CA LYS A 47 -15.72 -2.21 3.07
C LYS A 47 -14.20 -2.14 3.28
N PHE A 48 -13.54 -1.11 2.76
CA PHE A 48 -12.09 -1.02 2.77
C PHE A 48 -11.58 -0.02 3.80
N ARG A 49 -10.28 -0.04 4.02
CA ARG A 49 -9.50 0.97 4.73
C ARG A 49 -8.47 1.56 3.79
N ILE A 50 -7.99 2.78 4.11
CA ILE A 50 -7.00 3.48 3.28
C ILE A 50 -5.74 2.61 3.04
N ILE A 51 -5.29 1.85 4.05
CA ILE A 51 -4.12 0.97 3.95
C ILE A 51 -4.28 -0.18 2.93
N ASP A 52 -5.51 -0.55 2.59
CA ASP A 52 -5.74 -1.69 1.69
C ASP A 52 -5.26 -1.38 0.27
N PHE A 53 -5.27 -0.10 -0.13
CA PHE A 53 -4.82 0.34 -1.46
C PHE A 53 -3.30 0.15 -1.68
N PRO A 54 -2.40 0.72 -0.85
CA PRO A 54 -0.97 0.52 -1.04
C PRO A 54 -0.56 -0.95 -0.86
N LEU A 55 -1.23 -1.71 0.01
CA LEU A 55 -0.94 -3.14 0.17
C LEU A 55 -1.38 -3.96 -1.04
N SER A 56 -2.56 -3.69 -1.62
CA SER A 56 -3.03 -4.40 -2.81
C SER A 56 -2.16 -4.13 -4.03
N ASN A 57 -1.52 -2.96 -4.11
CA ASN A 57 -0.55 -2.64 -5.17
C ASN A 57 0.78 -3.41 -5.04
N CYS A 58 1.06 -3.99 -3.87
CA CYS A 58 2.30 -4.72 -3.61
C CYS A 58 2.17 -6.24 -3.82
N VAL A 59 1.00 -6.73 -4.23
CA VAL A 59 0.69 -8.14 -4.48
C VAL A 59 0.65 -8.43 -5.97
#